data_AF-A0A957NAA8-F1
#
_entry.id   AF-A0A957NAA8-F1
#
_cell.length_a   1.000
_cell.length_b   1.000
_cell.length_c   1.000
_cell.angle_alpha   90.00
_cell.angle_beta   90.00
_cell.angle_gamma   90.00
#
_symmetry.space_group_name_H-M   'P 1'
#
loop_
_entity.id
_entity.type
_entity.pdbx_description
1 polymer ?
#
loop_
_entity_poly.entity_id
_entity_poly.type
_entity_poly.pdbx_seq_one_letter_code
_entity_poly.pdbx_strand_id
1 'polypeptide(L)'
;MEYWQDLWRHPATTEAISRGDRFVVQETARVLPRGGRVVDAGCGIAATVHGLARAGFDAHGIDYAEETISTVRALHPDLQLEVADVRALPFDNGSLDGVWSLGVIEHFYEGFDPLIAEAHRVLRAGGYLFLTVPVISPLKAFKISLGTFPDFDETQREHFFQFAFRPQYVTEVVSG
;
A
#
# COMPACT_ATOMS: atom_id res chain seq x y z
N MET A 1 8.73 9.48 12.25
CA MET A 1 7.31 9.08 12.23
C MET A 1 6.38 10.20 11.71
N GLU A 2 6.78 11.48 11.77
CA GLU A 2 6.03 12.67 11.30
C GLU A 2 6.01 12.91 9.77
N TYR A 3 6.94 12.32 9.01
CA TYR A 3 7.12 12.60 7.58
C TYR A 3 5.84 12.44 6.73
N TRP A 4 5.09 11.34 6.94
CA TRP A 4 3.89 11.07 6.16
C TRP A 4 2.70 11.94 6.57
N GLN A 5 2.64 12.38 7.84
CA GLN A 5 1.63 13.35 8.26
C GLN A 5 1.81 14.68 7.52
N ASP A 6 3.06 15.14 7.36
CA ASP A 6 3.36 16.39 6.66
C ASP A 6 3.21 16.30 5.14
N LEU A 7 3.56 15.15 4.54
CA LEU A 7 3.43 14.94 3.08
C LEU A 7 1.98 15.06 2.60
N TRP A 8 1.02 14.58 3.40
CA TRP A 8 -0.39 14.61 3.07
C TRP A 8 -1.11 15.94 3.41
N ARG A 9 -0.40 16.96 3.95
CA ARG A 9 -0.99 18.28 4.26
C ARG A 9 -1.38 19.11 3.02
N HIS A 10 -1.03 18.71 1.79
CA HIS A 10 -1.28 19.51 0.58
C HIS A 10 -2.73 19.32 0.04
N PRO A 11 -3.46 20.39 -0.40
CA PRO A 11 -4.91 20.34 -0.63
C PRO A 11 -5.35 19.72 -1.97
N ALA A 12 -4.67 18.67 -2.44
CA ALA A 12 -5.06 17.90 -3.63
C ALA A 12 -5.96 16.69 -3.30
N THR A 13 -6.55 16.64 -2.11
CA THR A 13 -7.19 15.45 -1.55
C THR A 13 -8.45 15.03 -2.31
N THR A 14 -9.42 15.93 -2.55
CA THR A 14 -10.70 15.52 -3.16
C THR A 14 -10.57 15.04 -4.61
N GLU A 15 -9.80 15.74 -5.45
CA GLU A 15 -9.66 15.39 -6.86
C GLU A 15 -8.84 14.09 -7.03
N ALA A 16 -7.77 13.92 -6.25
CA ALA A 16 -6.97 12.70 -6.27
C ALA A 16 -7.78 11.48 -5.79
N ILE A 17 -8.57 11.62 -4.73
CA ILE A 17 -9.48 10.56 -4.24
C ILE A 17 -10.50 10.17 -5.32
N SER A 18 -11.13 11.17 -5.93
CA SER A 18 -12.22 10.97 -6.90
C SER A 18 -11.77 10.28 -8.18
N ARG A 19 -10.49 10.40 -8.56
CA ARG A 19 -9.91 9.71 -9.73
C ARG A 19 -9.84 8.20 -9.53
N GLY A 20 -9.63 7.76 -8.28
CA GLY A 20 -9.41 6.36 -7.93
C GLY A 20 -8.15 5.77 -8.57
N ASP A 21 -7.72 4.61 -8.07
CA ASP A 21 -6.64 3.86 -8.71
C ASP A 21 -7.22 2.81 -9.69
N ARG A 22 -7.17 3.14 -10.99
CA ARG A 22 -7.68 2.24 -12.04
C ARG A 22 -6.90 0.92 -12.12
N PHE A 23 -5.60 0.95 -11.86
CA PHE A 23 -4.77 -0.23 -11.89
C PHE A 23 -5.18 -1.19 -10.78
N VAL A 24 -5.31 -0.68 -9.56
CA VAL A 24 -5.75 -1.48 -8.41
C VAL A 24 -7.14 -2.10 -8.65
N VAL A 25 -8.09 -1.31 -9.16
CA VAL A 25 -9.44 -1.83 -9.46
C VAL A 25 -9.39 -2.93 -10.51
N GLN A 26 -8.61 -2.75 -11.58
CA GLN A 26 -8.51 -3.74 -12.65
C GLN A 26 -7.88 -5.04 -12.17
N GLU A 27 -6.75 -4.97 -11.46
CA GLU A 27 -6.07 -6.18 -10.98
C GLU A 27 -6.89 -6.90 -9.90
N THR A 28 -7.57 -6.16 -9.02
CA THR A 28 -8.48 -6.77 -8.04
C THR A 28 -9.62 -7.53 -8.74
N ALA A 29 -10.25 -6.93 -9.75
CA ALA A 29 -11.39 -7.52 -10.46
C ALA A 29 -11.03 -8.73 -11.34
N ARG A 30 -9.74 -8.97 -11.62
CA ARG A 30 -9.30 -10.18 -12.33
C ARG A 30 -9.36 -11.42 -11.47
N VAL A 31 -9.18 -11.27 -10.16
CA VAL A 31 -9.00 -12.40 -9.24
C VAL A 31 -10.06 -12.48 -8.14
N LEU A 32 -10.78 -11.38 -7.87
CA LEU A 32 -11.86 -11.31 -6.89
C LEU A 32 -13.19 -10.89 -7.54
N PRO A 33 -14.32 -11.50 -7.14
CA PRO A 33 -15.63 -11.06 -7.56
C PRO A 33 -16.02 -9.74 -6.87
N ARG A 34 -17.02 -9.04 -7.44
CA ARG A 34 -17.68 -7.91 -6.76
C ARG A 34 -18.21 -8.37 -5.39
N GLY A 35 -18.15 -7.48 -4.40
CA GLY A 35 -18.47 -7.79 -3.01
C GLY A 35 -17.34 -8.48 -2.25
N GLY A 36 -16.22 -8.82 -2.90
CA GLY A 36 -15.03 -9.30 -2.20
C GLY A 36 -14.52 -8.26 -1.20
N ARG A 37 -14.12 -8.72 -0.02
CA ARG A 37 -13.68 -7.88 1.09
C ARG A 37 -12.19 -7.64 1.04
N VAL A 38 -11.81 -6.38 0.89
CA VAL A 38 -10.42 -5.99 0.63
C VAL A 38 -9.98 -4.86 1.55
N VAL A 39 -8.69 -4.82 1.88
CA VAL A 39 -8.09 -3.71 2.62
C VAL A 39 -6.91 -3.11 1.86
N ASP A 40 -6.81 -1.79 1.85
CA ASP A 40 -5.59 -1.07 1.50
C ASP A 40 -4.83 -0.73 2.78
N ALA A 41 -3.70 -1.41 3.01
CA ALA A 41 -2.87 -1.30 4.20
C ALA A 41 -1.76 -0.25 3.99
N GLY A 42 -2.00 0.95 4.52
CA GLY A 42 -1.28 2.20 4.30
C GLY A 42 -1.98 3.05 3.22
N CYS A 43 -3.28 3.29 3.39
CA CYS A 43 -4.13 3.85 2.34
C CYS A 43 -3.94 5.36 2.10
N GLY A 44 -3.22 6.08 2.98
CA GLY A 44 -3.00 7.51 2.90
C GLY A 44 -4.30 8.30 2.71
N ILE A 45 -4.44 8.98 1.57
CA ILE A 45 -5.64 9.76 1.24
C ILE A 45 -6.85 8.90 0.80
N ALA A 46 -6.72 7.58 0.73
CA ALA A 46 -7.77 6.61 0.40
C ALA A 46 -8.30 6.65 -1.05
N ALA A 47 -7.51 7.12 -2.02
CA ALA A 47 -7.90 7.09 -3.43
C ALA A 47 -8.17 5.65 -3.94
N THR A 48 -7.34 4.70 -3.53
CA THR A 48 -7.50 3.29 -3.86
C THR A 48 -8.79 2.70 -3.26
N VAL A 49 -9.02 2.96 -1.96
CA VAL A 49 -10.23 2.52 -1.24
C VAL A 49 -11.49 3.06 -1.93
N HIS A 50 -11.47 4.34 -2.31
CA HIS A 50 -12.58 4.96 -3.05
C HIS A 50 -12.81 4.29 -4.41
N GLY A 51 -11.75 4.02 -5.17
CA GLY A 51 -11.83 3.32 -6.45
C GLY A 51 -12.45 1.92 -6.32
N LEU A 52 -11.99 1.14 -5.34
CA LEU A 52 -12.49 -0.21 -5.06
C LEU A 52 -13.95 -0.21 -4.59
N ALA A 53 -14.32 0.69 -3.68
CA ALA A 53 -15.70 0.84 -3.21
C ALA A 53 -16.64 1.17 -4.38
N ARG A 54 -16.27 2.11 -5.25
CA ARG A 54 -17.05 2.45 -6.46
C ARG A 54 -17.14 1.31 -7.47
N ALA A 55 -16.11 0.47 -7.52
CA ALA A 55 -16.11 -0.74 -8.32
C ALA A 55 -16.95 -1.88 -7.71
N GLY A 56 -17.52 -1.69 -6.50
CA GLY A 56 -18.44 -2.61 -5.85
C GLY A 56 -17.76 -3.66 -4.97
N PHE A 57 -16.54 -3.40 -4.49
CA PHE A 57 -15.89 -4.20 -3.45
C PHE A 57 -16.28 -3.69 -2.06
N ASP A 58 -16.21 -4.57 -1.04
CA ASP A 58 -16.26 -4.17 0.37
C ASP A 58 -14.86 -3.71 0.77
N ALA A 59 -14.57 -2.44 0.47
CA ALA A 59 -13.22 -1.89 0.54
C ALA A 59 -12.98 -1.10 1.83
N HIS A 60 -11.92 -1.49 2.55
CA HIS A 60 -11.44 -0.84 3.76
C HIS A 60 -10.08 -0.17 3.53
N GLY A 61 -9.77 0.86 4.31
CA GLY A 61 -8.46 1.50 4.32
C GLY A 61 -7.89 1.63 5.72
N ILE A 62 -6.63 1.26 5.90
CA ILE A 62 -5.90 1.39 7.16
C ILE A 62 -4.71 2.32 6.95
N ASP A 63 -4.51 3.31 7.82
CA ASP A 63 -3.28 4.10 7.85
C ASP A 63 -2.99 4.56 9.28
N TYR A 64 -1.72 4.72 9.64
CA TYR A 64 -1.36 5.20 10.98
C TYR A 64 -1.44 6.75 11.08
N ALA A 65 -1.50 7.45 9.94
CA ALA A 65 -1.60 8.90 9.87
C ALA A 65 -3.01 9.41 10.26
N GLU A 66 -3.24 9.54 11.57
CA GLU A 66 -4.54 9.93 12.14
C GLU A 66 -5.11 11.23 11.56
N GLU A 67 -4.29 12.27 11.37
CA GLU A 67 -4.72 13.54 10.78
C GLU A 67 -5.22 13.37 9.33
N THR A 68 -4.53 12.54 8.54
CA THR A 68 -4.91 12.23 7.16
C THR A 68 -6.24 11.49 7.12
N ILE A 69 -6.38 10.41 7.91
CA ILE A 69 -7.62 9.63 7.98
C ILE A 69 -8.80 10.49 8.45
N SER A 70 -8.58 11.35 9.45
CA SER A 70 -9.61 12.27 9.95
C SER A 70 -10.07 13.26 8.89
N THR A 71 -9.13 13.81 8.12
CA THR A 71 -9.42 14.74 7.01
C THR A 71 -10.21 14.04 5.90
N VAL A 72 -9.80 12.83 5.50
CA VAL A 72 -10.48 12.09 4.44
C VAL A 72 -11.89 11.67 4.87
N ARG A 73 -12.07 11.16 6.09
CA ARG A 73 -13.40 10.80 6.62
C ARG A 73 -14.35 12.00 6.67
N ALA A 74 -13.85 13.20 6.95
CA ALA A 74 -14.67 14.41 6.94
C ALA A 74 -15.16 14.78 5.52
N LEU A 75 -14.35 14.50 4.49
CA LEU A 75 -14.69 14.77 3.09
C LEU A 75 -15.49 13.63 2.43
N HIS A 76 -15.25 12.39 2.86
CA HIS A 76 -15.81 11.15 2.32
C HIS A 76 -16.28 10.22 3.44
N PRO A 77 -17.38 10.56 4.14
CA PRO A 77 -17.87 9.79 5.29
C PRO A 77 -18.41 8.40 4.92
N ASP A 78 -18.57 8.12 3.63
CA ASP A 78 -18.97 6.83 3.06
C ASP A 78 -17.82 5.82 2.98
N LEU A 79 -16.56 6.27 3.08
CA LEU A 79 -15.40 5.38 3.03
C LEU A 79 -15.15 4.69 4.38
N GLN A 80 -14.87 3.40 4.32
CA GLN A 80 -14.55 2.58 5.49
C GLN A 80 -13.06 2.69 5.82
N LEU A 81 -12.69 3.73 6.55
CA LEU A 81 -11.29 3.99 6.93
C LEU A 81 -11.10 3.74 8.43
N GLU A 82 -9.90 3.34 8.86
CA GLU A 82 -9.52 3.17 10.27
C GLU A 82 -8.04 3.53 10.51
N VAL A 83 -7.74 4.03 11.72
CA VAL A 83 -6.38 4.35 12.15
C VAL A 83 -5.81 3.13 12.86
N ALA A 84 -4.84 2.45 12.24
CA ALA A 84 -4.16 1.31 12.83
C ALA A 84 -2.76 1.12 12.21
N ASP A 85 -1.92 0.33 12.89
CA ASP A 85 -0.63 -0.10 12.37
C ASP A 85 -0.85 -1.29 11.42
N VAL A 86 -0.25 -1.23 10.23
CA VAL A 86 -0.34 -2.31 9.23
C VAL A 86 0.30 -3.63 9.70
N ARG A 87 1.12 -3.60 10.75
CA ARG A 87 1.67 -4.78 11.43
C ARG A 87 0.68 -5.43 12.39
N ALA A 88 -0.45 -4.80 12.67
CA ALA A 88 -1.50 -5.27 13.57
C ALA A 88 -2.88 -4.80 13.06
N LEU A 89 -3.33 -5.41 11.98
CA LEU A 89 -4.56 -5.05 11.29
C LEU A 89 -5.80 -5.41 12.11
N PRO A 90 -6.81 -4.52 12.21
CA PRO A 90 -8.02 -4.72 13.03
C PRO A 90 -9.05 -5.64 12.37
N PHE A 91 -8.60 -6.75 11.78
CA PHE A 91 -9.45 -7.76 11.15
C PHE A 91 -9.22 -9.13 11.79
N ASP A 92 -10.29 -9.92 11.79
CA ASP A 92 -10.24 -11.32 12.23
C ASP A 92 -9.37 -12.16 11.31
N ASN A 93 -8.86 -13.28 11.84
CA ASN A 93 -8.09 -14.24 11.06
C ASN A 93 -8.92 -14.76 9.88
N GLY A 94 -8.34 -14.78 8.69
CA GLY A 94 -9.00 -15.36 7.52
C GLY A 94 -10.27 -14.65 7.07
N SER A 95 -10.42 -13.36 7.36
CA SER A 95 -11.65 -12.59 7.11
C SER A 95 -11.62 -11.75 5.83
N LEU A 96 -10.46 -11.60 5.18
CA LEU A 96 -10.27 -10.80 3.98
C LEU A 96 -10.03 -11.66 2.74
N ASP A 97 -10.59 -11.23 1.61
CA ASP A 97 -10.34 -11.79 0.28
C ASP A 97 -9.06 -11.22 -0.35
N GLY A 98 -8.72 -9.97 -0.03
CA GLY A 98 -7.56 -9.28 -0.58
C GLY A 98 -6.93 -8.27 0.36
N VAL A 99 -5.60 -8.16 0.33
CA VAL A 99 -4.82 -7.12 1.02
C VAL A 99 -3.94 -6.43 0.00
N TRP A 100 -4.04 -5.10 -0.08
CA TRP A 100 -3.14 -4.25 -0.85
C TRP A 100 -2.10 -3.62 0.07
N SER A 101 -0.84 -3.56 -0.38
CA SER A 101 0.21 -2.74 0.22
C SER A 101 0.93 -1.99 -0.89
N LEU A 102 0.63 -0.68 -0.99
CA LEU A 102 1.06 0.18 -2.07
C LEU A 102 2.16 1.14 -1.61
N GLY A 103 3.42 0.70 -1.70
CA GLY A 103 4.54 1.56 -1.36
C GLY A 103 4.76 1.74 0.15
N VAL A 104 4.35 0.75 0.94
CA VAL A 104 4.36 0.79 2.42
C VAL A 104 5.40 -0.16 2.98
N ILE A 105 5.53 -1.34 2.37
CA ILE A 105 6.37 -2.42 2.88
C ILE A 105 7.87 -2.12 2.81
N GLU A 106 8.28 -1.21 1.93
CA GLU A 106 9.67 -0.75 1.79
C GLU A 106 10.17 0.08 2.96
N HIS A 107 9.28 0.76 3.70
CA HIS A 107 9.68 1.70 4.75
C HIS A 107 10.02 1.04 6.09
N PHE A 108 9.87 -0.28 6.22
CA PHE A 108 10.14 -1.01 7.46
C PHE A 108 11.59 -1.50 7.51
N TYR A 109 12.41 -0.81 8.31
CA TYR A 109 13.81 -1.13 8.55
C TYR A 109 14.03 -2.55 9.10
N GLU A 110 13.07 -3.04 9.90
CA GLU A 110 13.13 -4.34 10.58
C GLU A 110 12.86 -5.52 9.64
N GLY A 111 12.48 -5.27 8.39
CA GLY A 111 12.06 -6.31 7.45
C GLY A 111 10.57 -6.26 7.15
N PHE A 112 10.18 -6.93 6.08
CA PHE A 112 8.79 -7.04 5.64
C PHE A 112 8.04 -8.23 6.27
N ASP A 113 8.76 -9.13 6.94
CA ASP A 113 8.20 -10.36 7.51
C ASP A 113 6.99 -10.11 8.42
N PRO A 114 6.97 -9.12 9.33
CA PRO A 114 5.79 -8.85 10.15
C PRO A 114 4.56 -8.42 9.34
N LEU A 115 4.74 -7.61 8.28
CA LEU A 115 3.64 -7.20 7.41
C LEU A 115 3.10 -8.38 6.59
N ILE A 116 4.00 -9.21 6.05
CA ILE A 116 3.59 -10.39 5.29
C ILE A 116 2.88 -11.39 6.20
N ALA A 117 3.38 -11.60 7.43
CA ALA A 117 2.75 -12.47 8.41
C ALA A 117 1.36 -11.95 8.79
N GLU A 118 1.21 -10.64 8.98
CA GLU A 118 -0.06 -10.04 9.33
C GLU A 118 -1.06 -10.06 8.17
N ALA A 119 -0.62 -9.74 6.96
CA ALA A 119 -1.42 -9.89 5.75
C ALA A 119 -1.88 -11.35 5.57
N HIS A 120 -0.98 -12.32 5.78
CA HIS A 120 -1.32 -13.74 5.74
C HIS A 120 -2.32 -14.13 6.84
N ARG A 121 -2.21 -13.56 8.05
CA ARG A 121 -3.15 -13.83 9.15
C ARG A 121 -4.59 -13.42 8.79
N VAL A 122 -4.77 -12.22 8.25
CA VAL A 122 -6.09 -11.67 7.94
C VAL A 122 -6.69 -12.23 6.65
N LEU A 123 -5.86 -12.70 5.71
CA LEU A 123 -6.31 -13.31 4.46
C LEU A 123 -6.91 -14.69 4.70
N ARG A 124 -8.08 -14.95 4.11
CA ARG A 124 -8.63 -16.30 4.05
C ARG A 124 -7.73 -17.22 3.22
N ALA A 125 -7.93 -18.53 3.34
CA ALA A 125 -7.32 -19.48 2.43
C ALA A 125 -7.69 -19.15 0.97
N GLY A 126 -6.67 -19.01 0.12
CA GLY A 126 -6.83 -18.60 -1.28
C GLY A 126 -7.21 -17.13 -1.48
N GLY A 127 -7.00 -16.27 -0.46
CA GLY A 127 -7.01 -14.83 -0.61
C GLY A 127 -5.73 -14.31 -1.27
N TYR A 128 -5.74 -13.05 -1.69
CA TYR A 128 -4.67 -12.44 -2.48
C TYR A 128 -3.96 -11.32 -1.73
N LEU A 129 -2.64 -11.35 -1.73
CA LEU A 129 -1.80 -10.23 -1.30
C LEU A 129 -1.25 -9.52 -2.54
N PHE A 130 -1.60 -8.25 -2.72
CA PHE A 130 -1.12 -7.40 -3.80
C PHE A 130 -0.06 -6.46 -3.25
N LEU A 131 1.15 -6.49 -3.82
CA LEU A 131 2.29 -5.70 -3.38
C LEU A 131 2.87 -4.91 -4.56
N THR A 132 3.09 -3.63 -4.36
CA THR A 132 3.94 -2.83 -5.25
C THR A 132 5.23 -2.49 -4.54
N VAL A 133 6.35 -2.75 -5.19
CA VAL A 133 7.69 -2.53 -4.63
C VAL A 133 8.54 -1.89 -5.73
N PRO A 134 9.42 -0.93 -5.44
CA PRO A 134 10.09 -0.23 -6.52
C PRO A 134 11.15 -1.17 -7.14
N VAL A 135 11.06 -1.37 -8.44
CA VAL A 135 11.99 -2.23 -9.17
C VAL A 135 13.24 -1.41 -9.55
N ILE A 136 14.42 -1.96 -9.30
CA ILE A 136 15.67 -1.39 -9.82
C ILE A 136 15.69 -1.65 -11.33
N SER A 137 15.31 -0.65 -12.12
CA SER A 137 15.33 -0.78 -13.58
C SER A 137 16.77 -0.98 -14.09
N PRO A 138 16.97 -1.59 -15.28
CA PRO A 138 18.30 -1.74 -15.88
C PRO A 138 19.05 -0.40 -16.02
N LEU A 139 18.31 0.69 -16.28
CA LEU A 139 18.84 2.04 -16.34
C LEU A 139 19.32 2.54 -14.97
N LYS A 140 18.60 2.18 -13.90
CA LYS A 140 18.96 2.49 -12.50
C LYS A 140 20.18 1.67 -12.08
N ALA A 141 20.22 0.38 -12.42
CA ALA A 141 21.38 -0.50 -12.21
C ALA A 141 22.63 -0.01 -12.97
N PHE A 142 22.48 0.45 -14.21
CA PHE A 142 23.55 1.03 -15.00
C PHE A 142 24.07 2.36 -14.41
N LYS A 143 23.18 3.23 -13.94
CA LYS A 143 23.56 4.47 -13.24
C LYS A 143 24.26 4.21 -11.90
N ILE A 144 23.86 3.17 -11.15
CA ILE A 144 24.57 2.68 -9.96
C ILE A 144 25.97 2.21 -10.34
N SER A 145 26.11 1.44 -11.42
CA SER A 145 27.42 0.98 -11.93
C SER A 145 28.33 2.13 -12.39
N LEU A 146 27.78 3.28 -12.76
CA LEU A 146 28.54 4.46 -13.17
C LEU A 146 28.96 5.36 -11.99
N GLY A 147 28.62 5.01 -10.75
CA GLY A 147 28.97 5.83 -9.57
C GLY A 147 28.30 7.21 -9.56
N THR A 148 27.17 7.34 -10.26
CA THR A 148 26.45 8.63 -10.43
C THR A 148 25.37 8.87 -9.39
N PHE A 149 25.19 7.94 -8.45
CA PHE A 149 24.35 8.15 -7.27
C PHE A 149 25.21 8.73 -6.15
N PRO A 150 24.70 9.70 -5.37
CA PRO A 150 25.38 10.20 -4.19
C PRO A 150 25.69 9.04 -3.24
N ASP A 151 26.85 9.08 -2.58
CA ASP A 151 27.23 8.11 -1.56
C ASP A 151 26.11 8.03 -0.51
N PHE A 152 25.74 6.80 -0.17
CA PHE A 152 24.70 6.54 0.81
C PHE A 152 25.21 6.99 2.18
N ASP A 153 24.67 8.08 2.71
CA ASP A 153 24.96 8.56 4.05
C ASP A 153 24.22 7.68 5.07
N GLU A 154 24.98 6.90 5.86
CA GLU A 154 24.42 6.03 6.90
C GLU A 154 23.57 6.77 7.94
N THR A 155 23.73 8.10 8.05
CA THR A 155 22.92 8.93 8.95
C THR A 155 21.50 9.22 8.43
N GLN A 156 21.21 8.92 7.15
CA GLN A 156 19.87 9.04 6.56
C GLN A 156 19.04 7.74 6.58
N ARG A 157 19.55 6.68 7.25
CA ARG A 157 18.90 5.36 7.36
C ARG A 157 17.47 5.38 7.93
N GLU A 158 17.12 6.37 8.73
CA GLU A 158 15.77 6.51 9.28
C GLU A 158 14.72 6.98 8.26
N HIS A 159 15.13 7.41 7.06
CA HIS A 159 14.24 8.09 6.10
C HIS A 159 14.03 7.36 4.76
N PHE A 160 14.89 6.40 4.37
CA PHE A 160 14.71 5.68 3.12
C PHE A 160 15.38 4.30 3.14
N PHE A 161 14.57 3.26 3.35
CA PHE A 161 14.95 1.85 3.17
C PHE A 161 14.12 1.28 2.02
N GLN A 162 14.67 0.34 1.25
CA GLN A 162 13.94 -0.26 0.13
C GLN A 162 14.40 -1.71 -0.09
N PHE A 163 13.52 -2.68 0.13
CA PHE A 163 13.79 -4.09 -0.16
C PHE A 163 13.62 -4.38 -1.67
N ALA A 164 14.61 -5.05 -2.26
CA ALA A 164 14.51 -5.61 -3.60
C ALA A 164 14.09 -7.09 -3.51
N PHE A 165 12.95 -7.44 -4.10
CA PHE A 165 12.44 -8.82 -4.09
C PHE A 165 13.27 -9.69 -5.04
N ARG A 166 13.59 -10.91 -4.60
CA ARG A 166 14.30 -11.88 -5.45
C ARG A 166 13.33 -12.51 -6.46
N PRO A 167 13.75 -12.78 -7.72
CA PRO A 167 12.89 -13.30 -8.79
C PRO A 167 12.12 -14.58 -8.43
N GLN A 168 12.67 -15.40 -7.53
CA GLN A 168 12.07 -16.65 -7.06
C GLN A 168 10.75 -16.49 -6.29
N TYR A 169 10.41 -15.28 -5.84
CA TYR A 169 9.16 -14.98 -5.13
C TYR A 169 8.11 -14.31 -6.03
N VAL A 170 8.42 -14.15 -7.32
CA VAL A 170 7.59 -13.41 -8.28
C VAL A 170 6.97 -14.41 -9.25
N THR A 171 5.67 -14.64 -9.14
CA THR A 171 4.91 -15.53 -10.03
C THR A 171 4.59 -14.88 -11.38
N GLU A 172 4.36 -13.56 -11.38
CA GLU A 172 4.10 -12.77 -12.58
C GLU A 172 4.59 -11.33 -12.37
N VAL A 173 5.19 -10.73 -13.41
CA VAL A 173 5.56 -9.30 -13.43
C VAL A 173 4.58 -8.60 -14.36
N VAL A 174 3.71 -7.77 -13.79
CA VAL A 174 2.81 -6.90 -14.57
C VAL A 174 3.45 -5.51 -14.63
N SER A 175 4.02 -5.16 -15.78
CA SER A 175 4.51 -3.80 -16.06
C SER A 175 3.41 -2.97 -16.71
N GLY A 176 3.02 -1.87 -16.07
CA GLY A 176 2.19 -0.82 -16.66
C GLY A 176 2.95 0.10 -17.61
#